data_AF-A0A940G4K2-F1
#
_entry.id   AF-A0A940G4K2-F1
#
_cell.length_a   1.000
_cell.length_b   1.000
_cell.length_c   1.000
_cell.angle_alpha   90.00
_cell.angle_beta   90.00
_cell.angle_gamma   90.00
#
_symmetry.space_group_name_H-M   'P 1'
#
loop_
_entity.id
_entity.type
_entity.pdbx_description
1 polymer ?
#
loop_
_entity_poly.entity_id
_entity_poly.type
_entity_poly.pdbx_seq_one_letter_code
_entity_poly.pdbx_strand_id
1 'polypeptide(L)'
;ALADAVFGAQPPAPASASALPPAIHLAAAADAIADVALGAPKPAGVIVAGPETHDIADLAKQIAAKRGGRPRVMTAPVPGMEAFGKGLLLPPADVPGVGPTFAEWLRTRG
;
A
#
# COMPACT_ATOMS: atom_id res chain seq x y z
N ALA A 1 -27.25 3.53 39.66
CA ALA A 1 -27.45 4.51 38.58
C ALA A 1 -26.11 5.17 38.33
N LEU A 2 -25.41 4.75 37.27
CA LEU A 2 -24.11 5.29 36.82
C LEU A 2 -24.39 6.05 35.53
N ALA A 3 -24.33 7.38 35.59
CA ALA A 3 -24.36 8.26 34.44
C ALA A 3 -23.29 9.34 34.64
N ASP A 4 -22.77 9.83 33.51
CA ASP A 4 -21.76 10.89 33.34
C ASP A 4 -20.29 10.48 33.32
N ALA A 5 -19.91 9.85 32.21
CA ALA A 5 -18.62 10.13 31.59
C ALA A 5 -18.89 10.72 30.20
N VAL A 6 -18.85 12.05 30.12
CA VAL A 6 -18.88 12.83 28.88
C VAL A 6 -17.60 12.52 28.10
N PHE A 7 -17.71 11.69 27.06
CA PHE A 7 -16.66 11.54 26.05
C PHE A 7 -16.55 12.84 25.26
N GLY A 8 -15.61 13.70 25.66
CA GLY A 8 -15.21 14.84 24.88
C GLY A 8 -14.79 14.37 23.48
N ALA A 9 -15.42 14.93 22.45
CA ALA A 9 -15.05 14.71 21.07
C ALA A 9 -13.65 15.29 20.84
N GLN A 10 -12.63 14.43 20.96
CA GLN A 10 -11.29 14.73 20.48
C GLN A 10 -11.40 14.94 18.95
N PRO A 11 -10.91 16.05 18.38
CA PRO A 11 -10.82 16.19 16.93
C PRO A 11 -10.02 15.01 16.37
N PRO A 12 -10.41 14.43 15.21
CA PRO A 12 -9.67 13.31 14.65
C PRO A 12 -8.22 13.77 14.41
N ALA A 13 -7.28 13.06 15.03
CA ALA A 13 -5.87 13.22 14.70
C ALA A 13 -5.69 13.05 13.18
N PRO A 14 -4.77 13.81 12.53
CA PRO A 14 -4.49 13.61 11.12
C PRO A 14 -4.15 12.13 10.91
N ALA A 15 -4.86 11.47 9.98
CA ALA A 15 -4.70 10.05 9.72
C ALA A 15 -3.21 9.75 9.52
N SER A 16 -2.63 8.96 10.43
CA SER A 16 -1.31 8.38 10.23
C SER A 16 -1.34 7.65 8.88
N ALA A 17 -0.66 8.20 7.88
CA ALA A 17 -0.63 7.64 6.54
C ALA A 17 -0.15 6.19 6.64
N SER A 18 -1.01 5.24 6.30
CA SER A 18 -0.65 3.83 6.28
C SER A 18 0.04 3.60 4.95
N ALA A 19 1.31 3.99 4.85
CA ALA A 19 2.10 3.74 3.65
C ALA A 19 2.33 2.24 3.50
N LEU A 20 1.71 1.63 2.49
CA LEU A 20 2.04 0.26 2.11
C LEU A 20 3.34 0.22 1.30
N PRO A 21 4.04 -0.94 1.28
CA PRO A 21 5.00 -1.20 0.23
C PRO A 21 4.37 -0.94 -1.15
N PRO A 22 5.13 -0.38 -2.10
CA PRO A 22 4.65 -0.14 -3.45
C PRO A 22 4.19 -1.44 -4.09
N ALA A 23 2.93 -1.46 -4.53
CA ALA A 23 2.30 -2.64 -5.08
C ALA A 23 2.93 -3.01 -6.44
N ILE A 24 3.46 -4.23 -6.57
CA ILE A 24 4.06 -4.69 -7.81
C ILE A 24 3.04 -5.41 -8.71
N HIS A 25 3.10 -5.14 -10.01
CA HIS A 25 2.31 -5.87 -11.00
C HIS A 25 2.82 -7.30 -11.19
N LEU A 26 1.92 -8.29 -11.22
CA LEU A 26 2.30 -9.71 -11.27
C LEU A 26 3.19 -10.07 -12.48
N ALA A 27 2.89 -9.54 -13.67
CA ALA A 27 3.73 -9.81 -14.84
C ALA A 27 5.14 -9.21 -14.68
N ALA A 28 5.26 -8.02 -14.10
CA ALA A 28 6.56 -7.41 -13.86
C ALA A 28 7.38 -8.18 -12.80
N ALA A 29 6.69 -8.74 -11.79
CA ALA A 29 7.32 -9.65 -10.84
C ALA A 29 7.81 -10.94 -11.53
N ALA A 30 7.02 -11.51 -12.44
CA ALA A 30 7.40 -12.70 -13.19
C ALA A 30 8.63 -12.45 -14.09
N ASP A 31 8.67 -11.32 -14.78
CA ASP A 31 9.82 -10.91 -15.59
C ASP A 31 11.07 -10.78 -14.73
N ALA A 32 10.98 -10.14 -13.56
CA ALA A 32 12.11 -10.02 -12.65
C ALA A 32 12.59 -11.37 -12.09
N ILE A 33 11.67 -12.31 -11.82
CA ILE A 33 12.02 -13.67 -11.43
C ILE A 33 12.75 -14.40 -12.57
N ALA A 34 12.27 -14.24 -13.81
CA ALA A 34 12.91 -14.83 -14.98
C ALA A 34 14.32 -14.28 -15.18
N ASP A 35 14.51 -12.96 -15.06
CA ASP A 35 15.83 -12.31 -15.16
C ASP A 35 16.81 -12.82 -14.09
N VAL A 36 16.34 -13.03 -12.86
CA VAL A 36 17.16 -13.60 -11.78
C VAL A 36 17.49 -15.06 -12.05
N ALA A 37 16.54 -15.85 -12.55
CA ALA A 37 16.73 -17.27 -12.83
C ALA A 37 17.67 -17.51 -14.03
N LEU A 38 17.66 -16.62 -15.03
CA LEU A 38 18.46 -16.74 -16.25
C LEU A 38 19.81 -15.99 -16.17
N GLY A 39 19.95 -15.08 -15.21
CA GLY A 39 21.14 -14.23 -15.06
C GLY A 39 22.26 -14.85 -14.22
N ALA A 40 23.32 -14.05 -14.02
CA ALA A 40 24.39 -14.40 -13.10
C ALA A 40 23.86 -14.40 -11.64
N PRO A 41 24.36 -15.30 -10.77
CA PRO A 41 23.96 -15.34 -9.36
C PRO A 41 24.16 -14.00 -8.66
N LYS A 42 23.14 -13.55 -7.92
CA LYS A 42 23.17 -12.33 -7.11
C LYS A 42 23.13 -12.69 -5.61
N PRO A 43 24.27 -12.70 -4.90
CA PRO A 43 24.36 -13.19 -3.52
C PRO A 43 23.50 -12.40 -2.52
N ALA A 44 23.27 -11.11 -2.79
CA ALA A 44 22.51 -10.22 -1.94
C ALA A 44 20.97 -10.32 -2.14
N GLY A 45 20.51 -11.13 -3.10
CA GLY A 45 19.12 -11.14 -3.54
C GLY A 45 18.76 -9.92 -4.40
N VAL A 46 17.51 -9.85 -4.84
CA VAL A 46 16.96 -8.74 -5.62
C VAL A 46 15.67 -8.28 -4.96
N ILE A 47 15.58 -6.98 -4.69
CA ILE A 47 14.34 -6.33 -4.25
C ILE A 47 13.70 -5.71 -5.49
N VAL A 48 12.40 -5.95 -5.67
CA VAL A 48 11.62 -5.42 -6.78
C VAL A 48 10.34 -4.81 -6.21
N ALA A 49 9.97 -3.64 -6.71
CA ALA A 49 8.90 -2.84 -6.17
C ALA A 49 7.99 -2.31 -7.29
N GLY A 50 6.75 -1.98 -6.95
CA GLY A 50 5.91 -1.17 -7.85
C GLY A 50 6.44 0.26 -8.03
N PRO A 51 5.89 1.01 -9.00
CA PRO A 51 6.31 2.39 -9.27
C PRO A 51 5.88 3.40 -8.19
N GLU A 52 4.89 3.06 -7.36
CA GLU A 52 4.21 4.02 -6.49
C GLU A 52 3.91 3.43 -5.11
N THR A 53 4.17 4.22 -4.07
CA THR A 53 3.68 3.98 -2.70
C THR A 53 2.23 4.41 -2.61
N HIS A 54 1.42 3.66 -1.89
CA HIS A 54 0.00 3.94 -1.73
C HIS A 54 -0.46 3.84 -0.28
N ASP A 55 -1.51 4.61 0.05
CA ASP A 55 -2.31 4.40 1.25
C ASP A 55 -3.43 3.38 0.96
N ILE A 56 -3.63 2.45 1.89
CA ILE A 56 -4.65 1.38 1.77
C ILE A 56 -6.05 1.96 1.54
N ALA A 57 -6.39 3.02 2.27
CA ALA A 57 -7.70 3.63 2.18
C ALA A 57 -7.92 4.24 0.80
N ASP A 58 -6.88 4.81 0.20
CA ASP A 58 -6.97 5.40 -1.14
C ASP A 58 -7.09 4.34 -2.23
N LEU A 59 -6.39 3.21 -2.12
CA LEU A 59 -6.60 2.06 -3.00
C LEU A 59 -8.03 1.54 -2.90
N ALA A 60 -8.54 1.38 -1.67
CA ALA A 60 -9.91 0.91 -1.44
C ALA A 60 -10.96 1.86 -2.04
N LYS A 61 -10.78 3.18 -1.88
CA LYS A 61 -11.66 4.20 -2.49
C LYS A 61 -11.64 4.11 -4.02
N GLN A 62 -10.45 3.99 -4.64
CA GLN A 62 -10.31 3.90 -6.09
C GLN A 62 -10.99 2.64 -6.67
N ILE A 63 -10.81 1.49 -6.02
CA ILE A 63 -11.48 0.23 -6.40
C ILE A 63 -13.00 0.38 -6.30
N ALA A 64 -13.48 0.96 -5.19
CA ALA A 64 -14.90 1.08 -4.97
C ALA A 64 -15.56 2.08 -5.92
N ALA A 65 -14.92 3.23 -6.16
CA ALA A 65 -15.38 4.21 -7.14
C ALA A 65 -15.52 3.59 -8.53
N LYS A 66 -14.56 2.76 -8.94
CA LYS A 66 -14.61 2.04 -10.20
C LYS A 66 -15.76 1.03 -10.29
N ARG A 67 -16.13 0.41 -9.17
CA ARG A 67 -17.27 -0.51 -9.07
C ARG A 67 -18.61 0.21 -8.87
N GLY A 68 -18.64 1.55 -8.94
CA GLY A 68 -19.84 2.36 -8.72
C GLY A 68 -20.24 2.55 -7.25
N GLY A 69 -19.40 2.13 -6.31
CA GLY A 69 -19.63 2.26 -4.87
C GLY A 69 -18.99 3.52 -4.26
N ARG A 70 -19.54 3.99 -3.13
CA ARG A 70 -18.97 5.09 -2.32
C ARG A 70 -18.85 4.64 -0.85
N PRO A 71 -17.96 3.68 -0.53
CA PRO A 71 -17.85 3.14 0.81
C PRO A 71 -17.36 4.22 1.78
N ARG A 72 -17.86 4.17 3.02
CA ARG A 72 -17.22 4.86 4.13
C ARG A 72 -15.96 4.08 4.51
N VAL A 73 -14.79 4.65 4.23
CA VAL A 73 -13.50 4.08 4.61
C VAL A 73 -13.05 4.76 5.89
N MET A 74 -12.78 3.97 6.93
CA MET A 74 -12.26 4.45 8.21
C MET A 74 -10.90 3.81 8.46
N THR A 75 -9.93 4.64 8.84
CA THR A 75 -8.61 4.19 9.30
C THR A 75 -8.64 4.08 10.82
N ALA A 76 -8.16 2.95 11.36
CA ALA A 76 -8.00 2.78 12.80
C ALA A 76 -6.55 2.35 13.10
N PRO A 77 -5.91 2.91 14.14
CA PRO A 77 -4.61 2.43 14.57
C PRO A 77 -4.74 0.99 15.05
N VAL A 78 -3.82 0.14 14.60
CA VAL A 78 -3.68 -1.24 15.10
C VAL A 78 -2.50 -1.24 16.06
N PRO A 79 -2.69 -1.52 17.36
CA PRO A 79 -1.60 -1.57 18.32
C PRO A 79 -0.49 -2.52 17.86
N GLY A 80 0.76 -2.05 17.88
CA GLY A 80 1.92 -2.83 17.43
C GLY A 80 2.20 -2.80 15.93
N MET A 81 1.42 -2.04 15.14
CA MET A 81 1.61 -1.87 13.68
C MET A 81 2.08 -0.46 13.30
N GLU A 82 2.55 0.35 14.25
CA GLU A 82 2.95 1.74 14.03
C GLU A 82 4.12 1.86 13.05
N ALA A 83 4.96 0.82 12.95
CA ALA A 83 6.10 0.78 12.05
C ALA A 83 5.71 0.71 10.57
N PHE A 84 4.53 0.15 10.24
CA PHE A 84 4.04 0.10 8.86
C PHE A 84 3.73 1.50 8.33
N GLY A 85 3.08 2.34 9.17
CA GLY A 85 2.85 3.75 8.84
C GLY A 85 4.13 4.60 8.75
N LYS A 86 5.26 4.08 9.24
CA LYS A 86 6.59 4.70 9.14
C LYS A 86 7.41 4.16 7.97
N GLY A 87 6.81 3.34 7.10
CA GLY A 87 7.46 2.84 5.90
C GLY A 87 8.40 1.66 6.13
N LEU A 88 8.21 0.86 7.19
CA LEU A 88 9.03 -0.34 7.48
C LEU A 88 9.09 -1.34 6.31
N LEU A 89 8.08 -1.33 5.44
CA LEU A 89 8.01 -2.19 4.25
C LEU A 89 8.39 -1.48 2.95
N LEU A 90 8.76 -0.20 2.99
CA LEU A 90 9.16 0.49 1.78
C LEU A 90 10.50 -0.08 1.29
N PRO A 91 10.66 -0.26 -0.02
CA PRO A 91 11.94 -0.63 -0.58
C PRO A 91 12.97 0.47 -0.29
N PRO A 92 14.27 0.12 -0.28
CA PRO A 92 15.34 1.11 -0.33
C PRO A 92 15.12 2.12 -1.47
N ALA A 93 15.54 3.37 -1.26
CA ALA A 93 15.28 4.48 -2.19
C ALA A 93 15.89 4.31 -3.59
N ASP A 94 16.85 3.40 -3.73
CA ASP A 94 17.54 3.04 -4.96
C ASP A 94 16.89 1.88 -5.73
N VAL A 95 15.81 1.27 -5.21
CA VAL A 95 15.08 0.23 -5.94
C VAL A 95 14.17 0.87 -6.99
N PRO A 96 14.41 0.65 -8.29
CA PRO A 96 13.53 1.17 -9.33
C PRO A 96 12.18 0.46 -9.27
N GLY A 97 11.11 1.25 -9.38
CA GLY A 97 9.77 0.71 -9.51
C GLY A 97 9.51 0.15 -10.91
N VAL A 98 8.84 -0.99 -11.00
CA VAL A 98 8.58 -1.71 -12.26
C VAL A 98 7.11 -2.00 -12.49
N GLY A 99 6.74 -2.11 -13.77
CA GLY A 99 5.37 -2.38 -14.19
C GLY A 99 4.48 -1.12 -14.21
N PRO A 100 3.19 -1.28 -14.56
CA PRO A 100 2.24 -0.18 -14.60
C PRO A 100 1.93 0.37 -13.20
N THR A 101 1.56 1.64 -13.14
CA THR A 101 0.95 2.27 -11.96
C THR A 101 -0.36 1.58 -11.57
N PHE A 102 -0.80 1.78 -10.32
CA PHE A 102 -2.08 1.22 -9.87
C PHE A 102 -3.25 1.75 -10.72
N ALA A 103 -3.23 3.03 -11.07
CA ALA A 103 -4.26 3.65 -11.91
C ALA A 103 -4.29 3.07 -13.33
N GLU A 104 -3.13 2.82 -13.94
CA GLU A 104 -3.03 2.13 -15.23
C GLU A 104 -3.58 0.72 -15.18
N TRP A 105 -3.14 -0.08 -14.20
CA TRP A 105 -3.69 -1.42 -14.01
C TRP A 105 -5.20 -1.38 -13.79
N LEU A 106 -5.69 -0.45 -12.97
CA LEU A 106 -7.10 -0.35 -12.63
C LEU A 106 -7.94 -0.07 -13.87
N ARG A 107 -7.47 0.75 -14.83
CA ARG A 107 -8.14 0.99 -16.13
C ARG A 107 -8.30 -0.26 -16.99
N THR A 108 -7.41 -1.25 -16.84
CA THR A 108 -7.50 -2.52 -17.60
C THR A 108 -8.52 -3.51 -17.03
N ARG A 109 -9.06 -3.25 -15.83
CA ARG A 109 -10.08 -4.12 -15.21
C ARG A 109 -11.47 -3.74 -15.73
N GLY A 110 -12.39 -4.70 -15.83
CA GLY A 110 -13.82 -4.43 -16.00
C GLY A 110 -14.44 -3.91 -14.71
#